data_AF-A0A1R3FWR9-F1
#
_entry.id   AF-A0A1R3FWR9-F1
#
_cell.length_a   1.000
_cell.length_b   1.000
_cell.length_c   1.000
_cell.angle_alpha   90.00
_cell.angle_beta   90.00
_cell.angle_gamma   90.00
#
_symmetry.space_group_name_H-M   'P 1'
#
loop_
_entity.id
_entity.type
_entity.pdbx_description
1 polymer ?
#
loop_
_entity_poly.entity_id
_entity_poly.type
_entity_poly.pdbx_seq_one_letter_code
_entity_poly.pdbx_strand_id
1 'polypeptide(L)'
;MQKQNLLAAAILATFLVSAAGWDFYKLVLEWPIAACNIKKSGTCIDVNDLPSTFTIHTFSPQFANDTKVPPYAKDKSCTSVPPTTNAGVFQDKLESIEDKLTEMWPSLLSKTSDEEFWFTEWENHGMCSDYSNKPDAYFSAALTLASKYDPIKVMGIESSYDKPYQVKTVLENAKKNLGAYPQIACNAAKKKVLQLWEFRLCFDRATPPSVLIDCPKKLAGEFSAASNKGFDFYKLSLIWPPSACNIGKECRKPIPNYFTIHGLWPQFADDIPVPPYSQDPKCTKITTTNPDNILVELQPIENQLKEKWPNLMKEDDSLFWKVEWKNHGMCSDYPDQPKDYFNAALSLAGDEKYDPLEVKNILEKVKRSVGAYPQIACNTIPGDGTHQLWEVRFCFNTEKPPKLHLRNCPNKLTGDCTSEDDIIRFPPVPPIRARNFTN
;
A
#
# COMPACT_ATOMS: atom_id res chain seq x y z
N MET A 1 -69.11 24.52 24.26
CA MET A 1 -68.88 23.94 22.91
C MET A 1 -67.77 24.72 22.23
N GLN A 2 -66.55 24.21 22.18
CA GLN A 2 -65.66 24.32 21.02
C GLN A 2 -64.40 23.49 21.29
N LYS A 3 -64.22 22.44 20.49
CA LYS A 3 -63.02 21.62 20.41
C LYS A 3 -61.94 22.46 19.69
N GLN A 4 -60.78 22.64 20.31
CA GLN A 4 -59.58 23.08 19.58
C GLN A 4 -58.92 21.84 19.00
N ASN A 5 -58.99 21.71 17.67
CA ASN A 5 -58.28 20.68 16.92
C ASN A 5 -56.79 21.04 16.85
N LEU A 6 -55.95 20.10 17.29
CA LEU A 6 -54.54 20.05 16.91
C LEU A 6 -54.44 19.82 15.39
N LEU A 7 -53.75 20.70 14.68
CA LEU A 7 -53.18 20.40 13.37
C LEU A 7 -51.67 20.25 13.58
N ALA A 8 -51.24 19.01 13.83
CA ALA A 8 -49.84 18.63 13.66
C ALA A 8 -49.57 18.59 12.15
N ALA A 9 -48.73 19.50 11.66
CA ALA A 9 -48.20 19.43 10.31
C ALA A 9 -47.30 18.19 10.20
N ALA A 10 -47.80 17.13 9.58
CA ALA A 10 -46.99 16.00 9.19
C ALA A 10 -46.05 16.45 8.06
N ILE A 11 -44.79 16.70 8.39
CA ILE A 11 -43.73 16.81 7.40
C ILE A 11 -43.58 15.42 6.80
N LEU A 12 -44.17 15.19 5.63
CA LEU A 12 -43.80 14.06 4.79
C LEU A 12 -42.34 14.29 4.37
N ALA A 13 -41.41 13.71 5.12
CA ALA A 13 -40.09 13.43 4.59
C ALA A 13 -40.30 12.41 3.47
N THR A 14 -40.37 12.89 2.24
CA THR A 14 -40.16 12.05 1.08
C THR A 14 -38.75 11.48 1.22
N PHE A 15 -38.66 10.25 1.73
CA PHE A 15 -37.46 9.45 1.55
C PHE A 15 -37.28 9.28 0.05
N LEU A 16 -36.41 10.11 -0.52
CA LEU A 16 -35.80 9.83 -1.81
C LEU A 16 -35.21 8.43 -1.69
N VAL A 17 -35.79 7.49 -2.42
CA VAL A 17 -35.20 6.17 -2.64
C VAL A 17 -33.78 6.43 -3.14
N SER A 18 -32.79 6.04 -2.33
CA SER A 18 -31.38 6.08 -2.67
C SER A 18 -31.20 5.28 -3.97
N ALA A 19 -31.00 5.99 -5.08
CA ALA A 19 -30.65 5.38 -6.35
C ALA A 19 -29.13 5.19 -6.39
N ALA A 20 -28.72 3.92 -6.48
CA ALA A 20 -27.38 3.40 -6.74
C ALA A 20 -26.26 3.84 -5.79
N GLY A 21 -25.92 2.93 -4.89
CA GLY A 21 -24.84 3.09 -3.91
C GLY A 21 -23.45 2.94 -4.55
N TRP A 22 -22.91 4.05 -5.06
CA TRP A 22 -21.50 4.23 -5.39
C TRP A 22 -20.99 5.53 -4.77
N ASP A 23 -19.67 5.65 -4.61
CA ASP A 23 -19.07 6.50 -3.57
C ASP A 23 -18.32 7.71 -4.13
N PHE A 24 -17.63 7.57 -5.27
CA PHE A 24 -16.77 8.63 -5.80
C PHE A 24 -16.61 8.56 -7.33
N TYR A 25 -16.16 9.66 -7.94
CA TYR A 25 -15.78 9.70 -9.35
C TYR A 25 -14.28 9.51 -9.53
N LYS A 26 -13.87 8.72 -10.52
CA LYS A 26 -12.48 8.59 -10.94
C LYS A 26 -12.30 9.08 -12.36
N LEU A 27 -11.43 10.07 -12.53
CA LEU A 27 -10.90 10.51 -13.82
C LEU A 27 -9.57 9.80 -14.08
N VAL A 28 -9.47 9.10 -15.20
CA VAL A 28 -8.26 8.41 -15.66
C VAL A 28 -7.74 9.14 -16.87
N LEU A 29 -6.53 9.67 -16.75
CA LEU A 29 -5.78 10.28 -17.83
C LEU A 29 -4.68 9.29 -18.26
N GLU A 30 -4.46 9.11 -19.56
CA GLU A 30 -3.42 8.23 -20.09
C GLU A 30 -2.34 8.98 -20.89
N TRP A 31 -1.12 8.44 -20.87
CA TRP A 31 -0.02 8.92 -21.69
C TRP A 31 -0.03 8.19 -23.04
N PRO A 32 -0.33 8.87 -24.17
CA PRO A 32 -0.66 8.20 -25.43
C PRO A 32 0.41 7.23 -25.94
N ILE A 33 1.69 7.63 -25.87
CA ILE A 33 2.81 6.77 -26.28
C ILE A 33 2.88 5.50 -25.43
N ALA A 34 2.70 5.61 -24.10
CA ALA A 34 2.74 4.45 -23.21
C ALA A 34 1.51 3.53 -23.40
N ALA A 35 0.35 4.10 -23.67
CA ALA A 35 -0.87 3.35 -23.99
C ALA A 35 -0.71 2.52 -25.28
N CYS A 36 -0.02 3.08 -26.28
CA CYS A 36 0.22 2.40 -27.55
C CYS A 36 1.38 1.41 -27.54
N ASN A 37 2.40 1.61 -26.70
CA ASN A 37 3.56 0.72 -26.58
C ASN A 37 3.21 -0.74 -26.21
N ILE A 38 2.08 -0.96 -25.53
CA ILE A 38 1.61 -2.30 -25.12
C ILE A 38 0.66 -2.95 -26.13
N LYS A 39 0.18 -2.21 -27.13
CA LYS A 39 -0.74 -2.76 -28.15
C LYS A 39 0.04 -3.53 -29.21
N LYS A 40 -0.66 -4.43 -29.92
CA LYS A 40 -0.08 -5.10 -31.10
C LYS A 40 0.23 -4.07 -32.17
N SER A 41 1.29 -4.31 -32.94
CA SER A 41 1.67 -3.46 -34.07
C SER A 41 0.47 -3.24 -35.01
N GLY A 42 0.22 -2.00 -35.43
CA GLY A 42 -0.89 -1.64 -36.33
C GLY A 42 -2.27 -1.54 -35.67
N THR A 43 -2.36 -1.60 -34.33
CA THR A 43 -3.62 -1.44 -33.58
C THR A 43 -3.82 -0.02 -33.05
N CYS A 44 -2.74 0.75 -32.88
CA CYS A 44 -2.79 2.17 -32.54
C CYS A 44 -2.70 3.06 -33.78
N ILE A 45 -3.12 4.31 -33.63
CA ILE A 45 -2.84 5.39 -34.59
C ILE A 45 -1.33 5.62 -34.76
N ASP A 46 -0.94 6.32 -35.82
CA ASP A 46 0.48 6.58 -36.11
C ASP A 46 1.14 7.33 -34.95
N VAL A 47 2.40 7.00 -34.66
CA VAL A 47 3.15 7.61 -33.55
C VAL A 47 3.31 9.11 -33.71
N ASN A 48 3.34 9.62 -34.95
CA ASN A 48 3.45 11.04 -35.26
C ASN A 48 2.14 11.80 -35.01
N ASP A 49 1.01 11.09 -34.99
CA ASP A 49 -0.32 11.64 -34.75
C ASP A 49 -0.75 11.52 -33.27
N LEU A 50 0.08 10.88 -32.43
CA LEU A 50 -0.22 10.75 -31.00
C LEU A 50 -0.12 12.12 -30.29
N PRO A 51 -1.07 12.45 -29.41
CA PRO A 51 -0.96 13.65 -28.58
C PRO A 51 0.30 13.62 -27.71
N SER A 52 0.93 14.78 -27.56
CA SER A 52 2.14 14.98 -26.74
C SER A 52 1.84 15.30 -25.28
N THR A 53 0.56 15.27 -24.91
CA THR A 53 0.04 15.51 -23.55
C THR A 53 -0.80 14.33 -23.10
N PHE A 54 -1.10 14.27 -21.80
CA PHE A 54 -2.08 13.31 -21.29
C PHE A 54 -3.45 13.56 -21.90
N THR A 55 -4.13 12.49 -22.33
CA THR A 55 -5.52 12.50 -22.78
C THR A 55 -6.40 11.79 -21.77
N ILE A 56 -7.70 12.05 -21.81
CA ILE A 56 -8.67 11.30 -21.01
C ILE A 56 -8.76 9.88 -21.60
N HIS A 57 -8.63 8.88 -20.74
CA HIS A 57 -8.93 7.50 -21.08
C HIS A 57 -10.37 7.18 -20.67
N THR A 58 -10.72 7.48 -19.42
CA THR A 58 -12.06 7.21 -18.90
C THR A 58 -12.43 8.13 -17.74
N PHE A 59 -13.71 8.41 -17.58
CA PHE A 59 -14.30 9.02 -16.39
C PHE A 59 -15.36 8.05 -15.87
N SER A 60 -15.43 7.77 -14.57
CA SER A 60 -16.36 6.73 -14.11
C SER A 60 -16.75 6.84 -12.63
N PRO A 61 -18.00 6.48 -12.28
CA PRO A 61 -18.39 6.24 -10.90
C PRO A 61 -17.71 4.97 -10.35
N GLN A 62 -17.36 4.99 -9.08
CA GLN A 62 -16.62 3.94 -8.38
C GLN A 62 -17.24 3.63 -7.02
N PHE A 63 -17.13 2.37 -6.59
CA PHE A 63 -17.34 1.97 -5.20
C PHE A 63 -16.10 2.27 -4.34
N ALA A 64 -16.27 2.38 -3.03
CA ALA A 64 -15.22 2.71 -2.05
C ALA A 64 -14.00 1.77 -2.10
N ASN A 65 -14.19 0.52 -2.54
CA ASN A 65 -13.12 -0.47 -2.71
C ASN A 65 -12.32 -0.31 -4.03
N ASP A 66 -12.48 0.81 -4.73
CA ASP A 66 -11.81 1.13 -5.99
C ASP A 66 -12.26 0.30 -7.20
N THR A 67 -13.49 -0.24 -7.16
CA THR A 67 -14.08 -1.00 -8.27
C THR A 67 -15.12 -0.19 -9.04
N LYS A 68 -15.13 -0.34 -10.37
CA LYS A 68 -16.05 0.36 -11.27
C LYS A 68 -17.49 -0.10 -11.03
N VAL A 69 -18.43 0.85 -11.08
CA VAL A 69 -19.86 0.51 -11.16
C VAL A 69 -20.12 -0.29 -12.44
N PRO A 70 -20.89 -1.40 -12.38
CA PRO A 70 -21.24 -2.16 -13.57
C PRO A 70 -21.98 -1.28 -14.60
N PRO A 71 -21.79 -1.53 -15.90
CA PRO A 71 -22.47 -0.79 -16.95
C PRO A 71 -23.98 -1.01 -16.89
N TYR A 72 -24.76 -0.04 -17.38
CA TYR A 72 -26.23 -0.05 -17.33
C TYR A 72 -26.84 -1.30 -17.97
N ALA A 73 -26.21 -1.80 -19.04
CA ALA A 73 -26.63 -3.03 -19.71
C ALA A 73 -26.57 -4.28 -18.80
N LYS A 74 -25.68 -4.28 -17.79
CA LYS A 74 -25.53 -5.37 -16.82
C LYS A 74 -26.33 -5.14 -15.55
N ASP A 75 -26.48 -3.89 -15.13
CA ASP A 75 -27.26 -3.52 -13.95
C ASP A 75 -28.09 -2.26 -14.21
N LYS A 76 -29.38 -2.46 -14.53
CA LYS A 76 -30.31 -1.35 -14.77
C LYS A 76 -30.69 -0.59 -13.49
N SER A 77 -30.36 -1.13 -12.31
CA SER A 77 -30.64 -0.49 -11.02
C SER A 77 -29.59 0.56 -10.63
N CYS A 78 -28.52 0.69 -11.43
CA CYS A 78 -27.46 1.67 -11.23
C CYS A 78 -27.91 3.14 -11.41
N THR A 79 -29.13 3.39 -11.90
CA THR A 79 -29.74 4.72 -11.98
C THR A 79 -31.26 4.61 -11.89
N SER A 80 -31.89 5.57 -11.23
CA SER A 80 -33.36 5.73 -11.26
C SER A 80 -33.82 6.62 -12.41
N VAL A 81 -32.89 7.32 -13.07
CA VAL A 81 -33.16 8.21 -14.20
C VAL A 81 -32.87 7.44 -15.50
N PRO A 82 -33.85 7.35 -16.44
CA PRO A 82 -33.64 6.66 -17.70
C PRO A 82 -32.47 7.26 -18.50
N PRO A 83 -31.44 6.46 -18.84
CA PRO A 83 -30.26 7.01 -19.50
C PRO A 83 -30.49 7.27 -20.99
N THR A 84 -29.63 8.09 -21.60
CA THR A 84 -29.61 8.27 -23.07
C THR A 84 -29.00 7.04 -23.72
N THR A 85 -29.80 6.14 -24.28
CA THR A 85 -29.34 4.86 -24.87
C THR A 85 -29.23 4.85 -26.40
N ASN A 86 -29.80 5.86 -27.07
CA ASN A 86 -29.72 5.96 -28.53
C ASN A 86 -28.44 6.71 -28.94
N ALA A 87 -27.61 6.08 -29.76
CA ALA A 87 -26.33 6.63 -30.20
C ALA A 87 -26.45 7.95 -31.01
N GLY A 88 -27.50 8.11 -31.83
CA GLY A 88 -27.73 9.36 -32.57
C GLY A 88 -28.09 10.51 -31.63
N VAL A 89 -29.03 10.29 -30.72
CA VAL A 89 -29.41 11.28 -29.69
C VAL A 89 -28.24 11.61 -28.76
N PHE A 90 -27.39 10.62 -28.48
CA PHE A 90 -26.16 10.82 -27.74
C PHE A 90 -25.21 11.77 -28.50
N GLN A 91 -24.95 11.50 -29.79
CA GLN A 91 -24.04 12.30 -30.60
C GLN A 91 -24.54 13.75 -30.74
N ASP A 92 -25.83 13.95 -31.02
CA ASP A 92 -26.43 15.30 -31.15
C ASP A 92 -26.21 16.17 -29.90
N LYS A 93 -26.09 15.56 -28.72
CA LYS A 93 -25.83 16.29 -27.46
C LYS A 93 -24.38 16.74 -27.33
N LEU A 94 -23.44 16.11 -28.02
CA LEU A 94 -22.01 16.42 -27.91
C LEU A 94 -21.55 17.48 -28.91
N GLU A 95 -22.36 17.86 -29.90
CA GLU A 95 -22.01 18.78 -31.00
C GLU A 95 -21.25 20.03 -30.52
N SER A 96 -21.67 20.65 -29.42
CA SER A 96 -21.04 21.88 -28.89
C SER A 96 -19.68 21.69 -28.20
N ILE A 97 -19.29 20.45 -27.89
CA ILE A 97 -18.05 20.11 -27.17
C ILE A 97 -17.16 19.11 -27.95
N GLU A 98 -17.55 18.77 -29.17
CA GLU A 98 -16.91 17.76 -30.00
C GLU A 98 -15.43 18.08 -30.26
N ASP A 99 -15.11 19.31 -30.67
CA ASP A 99 -13.72 19.75 -30.89
C ASP A 99 -12.83 19.53 -29.65
N LYS A 100 -13.37 19.80 -28.45
CA LYS A 100 -12.63 19.60 -27.19
C LYS A 100 -12.49 18.13 -26.86
N LEU A 101 -13.48 17.31 -27.20
CA LEU A 101 -13.40 15.86 -27.02
C LEU A 101 -12.38 15.24 -27.97
N THR A 102 -12.33 15.67 -29.23
CA THR A 102 -11.31 15.21 -30.18
C THR A 102 -9.90 15.60 -29.72
N GLU A 103 -9.73 16.78 -29.13
CA GLU A 103 -8.43 17.20 -28.59
C GLU A 103 -8.03 16.43 -27.33
N MET A 104 -8.96 16.30 -26.36
CA MET A 104 -8.62 15.87 -25.00
C MET A 104 -9.00 14.43 -24.69
N TRP A 105 -9.90 13.82 -25.44
CA TRP A 105 -10.39 12.45 -25.24
C TRP A 105 -10.43 11.65 -26.57
N PRO A 106 -9.37 11.67 -27.41
CA PRO A 106 -9.38 10.95 -28.67
C PRO A 106 -9.30 9.43 -28.49
N SER A 107 -9.77 8.70 -29.48
CA SER A 107 -9.47 7.28 -29.67
C SER A 107 -8.00 7.12 -30.08
N LEU A 108 -7.23 6.36 -29.30
CA LEU A 108 -5.85 6.00 -29.67
C LEU A 108 -5.81 4.76 -30.59
N LEU A 109 -6.95 4.15 -30.92
CA LEU A 109 -7.04 2.92 -31.70
C LEU A 109 -7.31 3.23 -33.17
N SER A 110 -6.53 2.64 -34.09
CA SER A 110 -6.60 2.94 -35.53
C SER A 110 -7.88 2.46 -36.23
N LYS A 111 -8.73 1.70 -35.55
CA LYS A 111 -9.96 1.10 -36.09
C LYS A 111 -11.23 1.55 -35.36
N THR A 112 -11.12 2.52 -34.47
CA THR A 112 -12.24 3.00 -33.66
C THR A 112 -12.29 4.50 -33.80
N SER A 113 -13.42 5.03 -34.27
CA SER A 113 -13.58 6.48 -34.34
C SER A 113 -13.72 7.08 -32.94
N ASP A 114 -13.52 8.38 -32.85
CA ASP A 114 -13.70 9.11 -31.59
C ASP A 114 -15.13 8.97 -31.06
N GLU A 115 -16.13 9.10 -31.93
CA GLU A 115 -17.55 8.99 -31.58
C GLU A 115 -17.91 7.59 -31.08
N GLU A 116 -17.41 6.53 -31.74
CA GLU A 116 -17.58 5.14 -31.29
C GLU A 116 -16.95 4.93 -29.90
N PHE A 117 -15.78 5.52 -29.68
CA PHE A 117 -15.08 5.43 -28.40
C PHE A 117 -15.85 6.16 -27.29
N TRP A 118 -16.30 7.40 -27.53
CA TRP A 118 -17.08 8.17 -26.56
C TRP A 118 -18.39 7.47 -26.21
N PHE A 119 -19.10 6.92 -27.21
CA PHE A 119 -20.33 6.18 -26.94
C PHE A 119 -20.06 4.92 -26.12
N THR A 120 -18.95 4.22 -26.39
CA THR A 120 -18.54 3.05 -25.59
C THR A 120 -18.25 3.43 -24.13
N GLU A 121 -17.54 4.54 -23.89
CA GLU A 121 -17.26 5.06 -22.55
C GLU A 121 -18.55 5.49 -21.84
N TRP A 122 -19.49 6.07 -22.58
CA TRP A 122 -20.81 6.43 -22.08
C TRP A 122 -21.64 5.20 -21.65
N GLU A 123 -21.72 4.17 -22.50
CA GLU A 123 -22.41 2.92 -22.20
C GLU A 123 -21.80 2.22 -20.97
N ASN A 124 -20.48 2.24 -20.88
CA ASN A 124 -19.77 1.54 -19.83
C ASN A 124 -19.83 2.26 -18.47
N HIS A 125 -19.86 3.60 -18.48
CA HIS A 125 -19.63 4.40 -17.29
C HIS A 125 -20.65 5.54 -17.10
N GLY A 126 -20.91 6.32 -18.15
CA GLY A 126 -21.73 7.52 -18.07
C GLY A 126 -23.21 7.26 -17.75
N MET A 127 -23.81 6.20 -18.31
CA MET A 127 -25.22 5.85 -18.08
C MET A 127 -25.56 5.53 -16.61
N CYS A 128 -24.59 5.08 -15.82
CA CYS A 128 -24.74 4.77 -14.39
C CYS A 128 -24.23 5.89 -13.46
N SER A 129 -23.92 7.06 -14.02
CA SER A 129 -23.48 8.23 -13.25
C SER A 129 -24.66 9.12 -12.85
N ASP A 130 -24.41 10.13 -12.02
CA ASP A 130 -25.40 11.16 -11.69
C ASP A 130 -25.81 12.03 -12.91
N TYR A 131 -25.20 11.80 -14.07
CA TYR A 131 -25.51 12.44 -15.35
C TYR A 131 -26.25 11.52 -16.33
N SER A 132 -26.82 10.40 -15.90
CA SER A 132 -27.37 9.34 -16.77
C SER A 132 -28.17 9.80 -18.01
N ASN A 133 -28.88 10.93 -17.98
CA ASN A 133 -29.60 11.51 -19.12
C ASN A 133 -29.02 12.82 -19.71
N LYS A 134 -27.79 13.20 -19.33
CA LYS A 134 -27.05 14.41 -19.73
C LYS A 134 -25.61 14.10 -20.19
N PRO A 135 -25.43 13.42 -21.34
CA PRO A 135 -24.11 13.19 -21.95
C PRO A 135 -23.22 14.43 -22.00
N ASP A 136 -23.74 15.55 -22.50
CA ASP A 136 -23.05 16.83 -22.62
C ASP A 136 -22.44 17.29 -21.29
N ALA A 137 -23.21 17.22 -20.20
CA ALA A 137 -22.76 17.60 -18.86
C ALA A 137 -21.72 16.62 -18.29
N TYR A 138 -21.89 15.32 -18.55
CA TYR A 138 -20.93 14.29 -18.14
C TYR A 138 -19.56 14.50 -18.78
N PHE A 139 -19.53 14.65 -20.10
CA PHE A 139 -18.30 14.88 -20.86
C PHE A 139 -17.68 16.24 -20.53
N SER A 140 -18.51 17.29 -20.38
CA SER A 140 -18.04 18.62 -19.95
C SER A 140 -17.40 18.59 -18.56
N ALA A 141 -17.93 17.78 -17.63
CA ALA A 141 -17.33 17.63 -16.30
C ALA A 141 -15.95 16.97 -16.38
N ALA A 142 -15.81 15.89 -17.16
CA ALA A 142 -14.53 15.22 -17.37
C ALA A 142 -13.49 16.16 -18.03
N LEU A 143 -13.89 16.88 -19.09
CA LEU A 143 -13.06 17.88 -19.76
C LEU A 143 -12.59 18.97 -18.80
N THR A 144 -13.51 19.53 -18.00
CA THR A 144 -13.20 20.59 -17.02
C THR A 144 -12.17 20.12 -16.00
N LEU A 145 -12.31 18.89 -15.49
CA LEU A 145 -11.36 18.31 -14.53
C LEU A 145 -10.01 18.03 -15.19
N ALA A 146 -9.99 17.47 -16.40
CA ALA A 146 -8.77 17.20 -17.15
C ALA A 146 -7.98 18.49 -17.48
N SER A 147 -8.67 19.56 -17.89
CA SER A 147 -8.03 20.87 -18.16
C SER A 147 -7.46 21.50 -16.88
N LYS A 148 -8.08 21.23 -15.72
CA LYS A 148 -7.65 21.80 -14.44
C LYS A 148 -6.38 21.15 -13.89
N TYR A 149 -6.20 19.85 -14.10
CA TYR A 149 -5.14 19.07 -13.47
C TYR A 149 -4.19 18.48 -14.50
N ASP A 150 -3.19 19.27 -14.90
CA ASP A 150 -2.07 18.84 -15.76
C ASP A 150 -1.20 17.81 -15.01
N PRO A 151 -1.18 16.53 -15.41
CA PRO A 151 -0.45 15.49 -14.68
C PRO A 151 1.04 15.76 -14.58
N ILE A 152 1.68 16.30 -15.63
CA ILE A 152 3.12 16.56 -15.67
C ILE A 152 3.49 17.60 -14.61
N LYS A 153 2.73 18.70 -14.55
CA LYS A 153 2.92 19.76 -13.54
C LYS A 153 2.62 19.27 -12.13
N VAL A 154 1.53 18.52 -11.97
CA VAL A 154 1.12 17.96 -10.68
C VAL A 154 2.18 17.02 -10.11
N MET A 155 2.74 16.16 -10.95
CA MET A 155 3.80 15.22 -10.56
C MET A 155 5.18 15.89 -10.43
N GLY A 156 5.36 17.09 -10.98
CA GLY A 156 6.65 17.79 -11.01
C GLY A 156 7.69 17.03 -11.83
N ILE A 157 7.28 16.50 -12.98
CA ILE A 157 8.14 15.73 -13.89
C ILE A 157 8.24 16.42 -15.26
N GLU A 158 9.11 15.88 -16.11
CA GLU A 158 9.20 16.21 -17.53
C GLU A 158 9.24 14.89 -18.32
N SER A 159 8.61 14.87 -19.50
CA SER A 159 8.61 13.72 -20.39
C SER A 159 10.00 13.53 -21.00
N SER A 160 10.69 12.45 -20.67
CA SER A 160 12.01 12.10 -21.20
C SER A 160 12.24 10.60 -21.12
N TYR A 161 12.94 10.04 -22.12
CA TYR A 161 13.40 8.65 -22.08
C TYR A 161 14.63 8.45 -21.17
N ASP A 162 15.40 9.52 -20.94
CA ASP A 162 16.70 9.44 -20.27
C ASP A 162 16.63 9.77 -18.77
N LYS A 163 15.48 10.31 -18.32
CA LYS A 163 15.29 10.77 -16.94
C LYS A 163 14.26 9.91 -16.20
N PRO A 164 14.70 8.90 -15.44
CA PRO A 164 13.80 8.10 -14.63
C PRO A 164 13.35 8.85 -13.37
N TYR A 165 12.13 8.57 -12.92
CA TYR A 165 11.57 9.09 -11.68
C TYR A 165 11.26 7.97 -10.70
N GLN A 166 11.52 8.21 -9.41
CA GLN A 166 11.04 7.31 -8.37
C GLN A 166 9.54 7.52 -8.17
N VAL A 167 8.75 6.43 -8.27
CA VAL A 167 7.29 6.47 -8.10
C VAL A 167 6.89 7.15 -6.78
N LYS A 168 7.64 6.90 -5.70
CA LYS A 168 7.43 7.56 -4.40
C LYS A 168 7.51 9.09 -4.51
N THR A 169 8.57 9.62 -5.11
CA THR A 169 8.74 11.07 -5.31
C THR A 169 7.63 11.66 -6.17
N VAL A 170 7.23 10.94 -7.22
CA VAL A 170 6.11 11.35 -8.08
C VAL A 170 4.80 11.44 -7.29
N LEU A 171 4.49 10.44 -6.46
CA LEU A 171 3.30 10.43 -5.60
C LEU A 171 3.35 11.52 -4.52
N GLU A 172 4.50 11.76 -3.90
CA GLU A 172 4.67 12.79 -2.87
C GLU A 172 4.52 14.20 -3.44
N ASN A 173 5.09 14.46 -4.62
CA ASN A 173 4.89 15.71 -5.35
C ASN A 173 3.42 15.91 -5.72
N ALA A 174 2.77 14.88 -6.25
CA ALA A 174 1.37 14.95 -6.60
C ALA A 174 0.48 15.21 -5.36
N LYS A 175 0.72 14.51 -4.24
CA LYS A 175 0.00 14.76 -2.97
C LYS A 175 0.20 16.20 -2.49
N LYS A 176 1.41 16.73 -2.58
CA LYS A 176 1.72 18.11 -2.20
C LYS A 176 0.95 19.12 -3.07
N ASN A 177 0.89 18.90 -4.38
CA ASN A 177 0.28 19.82 -5.33
C ASN A 177 -1.26 19.72 -5.39
N LEU A 178 -1.81 18.54 -5.07
CA LEU A 178 -3.26 18.28 -5.11
C LEU A 178 -3.94 18.41 -3.75
N GLY A 179 -3.21 18.22 -2.64
CA GLY A 179 -3.79 17.99 -1.31
C GLY A 179 -4.38 16.58 -1.13
N ALA A 180 -4.44 15.76 -2.19
CA ALA A 180 -4.95 14.39 -2.22
C ALA A 180 -4.00 13.43 -2.94
N TYR A 181 -3.99 12.15 -2.56
CA TYR A 181 -3.18 11.13 -3.22
C TYR A 181 -3.89 10.67 -4.50
N PRO A 182 -3.25 10.81 -5.67
CA PRO A 182 -3.75 10.18 -6.89
C PRO A 182 -3.42 8.69 -6.91
N GLN A 183 -3.94 8.00 -7.92
CA GLN A 183 -3.48 6.66 -8.30
C GLN A 183 -2.63 6.75 -9.56
N ILE A 184 -1.44 6.15 -9.53
CA ILE A 184 -0.54 6.07 -10.68
C ILE A 184 -0.59 4.66 -11.25
N ALA A 185 -0.73 4.54 -12.58
CA ALA A 185 -0.61 3.27 -13.26
C ALA A 185 0.58 3.22 -14.20
N CYS A 186 1.33 2.11 -14.14
CA CYS A 186 2.46 1.86 -15.03
C CYS A 186 2.21 0.60 -15.87
N ASN A 187 2.85 0.56 -17.03
CA ASN A 187 2.93 -0.65 -17.86
C ASN A 187 4.38 -0.91 -18.28
N ALA A 188 4.69 -2.13 -18.73
CA ALA A 188 6.01 -2.46 -19.27
C ALA A 188 6.01 -2.47 -20.81
N ALA A 189 6.89 -1.70 -21.43
CA ALA A 189 7.12 -1.80 -22.86
C ALA A 189 7.76 -3.16 -23.25
N LYS A 190 7.85 -3.47 -24.55
CA LYS A 190 8.47 -4.71 -25.10
C LYS A 190 9.87 -5.06 -24.54
N LYS A 191 10.58 -4.10 -23.92
CA LYS A 191 11.90 -4.26 -23.27
C LYS A 191 11.86 -4.36 -21.72
N LYS A 192 10.68 -4.57 -21.10
CA LYS A 192 10.47 -4.58 -19.64
C LYS A 192 10.85 -3.28 -18.90
N VAL A 193 10.92 -2.16 -19.62
CA VAL A 193 11.10 -0.85 -19.01
C VAL A 193 9.73 -0.38 -18.52
N LEU A 194 9.65 -0.08 -17.22
CA LEU A 194 8.45 0.49 -16.62
C LEU A 194 8.28 1.91 -17.13
N GLN A 195 7.10 2.22 -17.65
CA GLN A 195 6.72 3.56 -18.09
C GLN A 195 5.40 3.96 -17.44
N LEU A 196 5.26 5.26 -17.17
CA LEU A 196 4.01 5.84 -16.70
C LEU A 196 2.96 5.70 -17.80
N TRP A 197 1.86 5.03 -17.49
CA TRP A 197 0.77 4.82 -18.43
C TRP A 197 -0.43 5.69 -18.08
N GLU A 198 -0.87 5.71 -16.83
CA GLU A 198 -2.03 6.50 -16.42
C GLU A 198 -1.80 7.27 -15.14
N PHE A 199 -2.45 8.42 -15.07
CA PHE A 199 -2.57 9.26 -13.89
C PHE A 199 -4.05 9.43 -13.57
N ARG A 200 -4.45 9.04 -12.36
CA ARG A 200 -5.86 8.93 -11.99
C ARG A 200 -6.17 9.77 -10.77
N LEU A 201 -7.22 10.58 -10.90
CA LEU A 201 -7.70 11.49 -9.87
C LEU A 201 -9.05 11.01 -9.35
N CYS A 202 -9.25 11.08 -8.03
CA CYS A 202 -10.49 10.68 -7.38
C CYS A 202 -11.17 11.92 -6.79
N PHE A 203 -12.48 12.03 -7.03
CA PHE A 203 -13.30 13.16 -6.62
C PHE A 203 -14.49 12.67 -5.81
N ASP A 204 -14.87 13.42 -4.79
CA ASP A 204 -16.11 13.17 -4.08
C ASP A 204 -17.31 13.07 -5.03
N ARG A 205 -18.33 12.31 -4.63
CA ARG A 205 -19.58 12.24 -5.38
C ARG A 205 -20.35 13.54 -5.24
N ALA A 206 -20.19 14.41 -6.22
CA ALA A 206 -20.96 15.63 -6.41
C ALA A 206 -21.25 15.84 -7.92
N THR A 207 -22.21 16.71 -8.23
CA THR A 207 -22.62 17.01 -9.61
C THR A 207 -22.65 18.54 -9.81
N PRO A 208 -21.58 19.18 -10.32
CA PRO A 208 -20.34 18.57 -10.79
C PRO A 208 -19.34 18.20 -9.69
N PRO A 209 -18.51 17.15 -9.89
CA PRO A 209 -17.46 16.79 -8.96
C PRO A 209 -16.36 17.86 -8.97
N SER A 210 -15.86 18.22 -7.78
CA SER A 210 -14.87 19.29 -7.66
C SER A 210 -13.87 19.12 -6.52
N VAL A 211 -14.22 18.33 -5.49
CA VAL A 211 -13.35 18.11 -4.32
C VAL A 211 -12.53 16.85 -4.56
N LEU A 212 -11.21 17.01 -4.55
CA LEU A 212 -10.29 15.89 -4.61
C LEU A 212 -10.33 15.10 -3.29
N ILE A 213 -10.37 13.78 -3.41
CA ILE A 213 -10.22 12.84 -2.29
C ILE A 213 -9.01 11.94 -2.55
N ASP A 214 -8.46 11.34 -1.50
CA ASP A 214 -7.43 10.32 -1.65
C ASP A 214 -8.02 9.14 -2.45
N CYS A 215 -7.38 8.76 -3.56
CA CYS A 215 -7.73 7.53 -4.24
C CYS A 215 -7.49 6.33 -3.31
N PRO A 216 -8.40 5.34 -3.24
CA PRO A 216 -8.27 4.22 -2.29
C PRO A 216 -6.99 3.39 -2.47
N LYS A 217 -6.46 3.36 -3.70
CA LYS A 217 -5.19 2.71 -4.05
C LYS A 217 -4.27 3.72 -4.71
N LYS A 218 -3.00 3.76 -4.32
CA LYS A 218 -2.00 4.68 -4.90
C LYS A 218 -1.37 4.16 -6.21
N LEU A 219 -1.43 2.85 -6.44
CA LEU A 219 -0.76 2.15 -7.54
C LEU A 219 -1.74 1.20 -8.27
N ALA A 220 -1.71 1.16 -9.61
CA ALA A 220 -2.36 0.15 -10.47
C ALA A 220 -1.53 -0.30 -11.71
N GLY A 221 -1.84 -1.45 -12.30
CA GLY A 221 -1.16 -1.94 -13.52
C GLY A 221 0.09 -2.78 -13.23
N GLU A 222 0.98 -2.91 -14.21
CA GLU A 222 2.21 -3.69 -14.09
C GLU A 222 3.24 -2.92 -13.28
N PHE A 223 3.01 -2.84 -11.97
CA PHE A 223 4.15 -2.78 -11.08
C PHE A 223 4.71 -4.19 -11.07
N SER A 224 5.76 -4.42 -11.85
CA SER A 224 6.73 -5.36 -11.34
C SER A 224 7.10 -4.82 -9.96
N ALA A 225 6.65 -5.46 -8.88
CA ALA A 225 7.53 -5.59 -7.71
C ALA A 225 8.86 -5.97 -8.34
N ALA A 226 9.81 -5.03 -8.32
CA ALA A 226 10.92 -5.04 -9.25
C ALA A 226 11.64 -6.39 -9.17
N SER A 227 11.32 -7.32 -10.08
CA SER A 227 11.95 -8.63 -10.12
C SER A 227 13.31 -8.45 -10.81
N ASN A 228 14.21 -7.78 -10.09
CA ASN A 228 15.66 -7.71 -10.29
C ASN A 228 16.37 -6.83 -9.25
N LYS A 229 15.68 -6.26 -8.25
CA LYS A 229 16.34 -5.86 -7.00
C LYS A 229 15.86 -6.77 -5.89
N GLY A 230 16.74 -7.05 -4.93
CA GLY A 230 16.33 -7.68 -3.67
C GLY A 230 15.24 -6.85 -2.98
N PHE A 231 14.87 -7.29 -1.78
CA PHE A 231 13.93 -6.60 -0.89
C PHE A 231 14.31 -5.12 -0.63
N ASP A 232 13.39 -4.33 -0.08
CA ASP A 232 13.46 -2.86 0.01
C ASP A 232 14.06 -2.31 1.32
N PHE A 233 13.93 -3.05 2.43
CA PHE A 233 14.58 -2.72 3.70
C PHE A 233 14.65 -3.93 4.64
N TYR A 234 15.55 -3.89 5.62
CA TYR A 234 15.54 -4.82 6.74
C TYR A 234 14.71 -4.31 7.89
N LYS A 235 13.99 -5.21 8.55
CA LYS A 235 13.34 -4.97 9.83
C LYS A 235 13.98 -5.83 10.91
N LEU A 236 14.70 -5.19 11.84
CA LEU A 236 15.15 -5.85 13.06
C LEU A 236 14.00 -5.87 14.06
N SER A 237 13.57 -7.05 14.50
CA SER A 237 12.58 -7.22 15.55
C SER A 237 13.25 -7.62 16.86
N LEU A 238 13.09 -6.77 17.88
CA LEU A 238 13.53 -7.04 19.25
C LEU A 238 12.31 -7.35 20.12
N ILE A 239 12.33 -8.50 20.78
CA ILE A 239 11.22 -8.99 21.61
C ILE A 239 11.52 -8.82 23.10
N TRP A 240 10.51 -8.44 23.88
CA TRP A 240 10.60 -8.40 25.33
C TRP A 240 10.25 -9.78 25.93
N PRO A 241 11.21 -10.53 26.50
CA PRO A 241 10.96 -11.90 26.91
C PRO A 241 9.84 -12.08 27.95
N PRO A 242 9.68 -11.22 28.97
CA PRO A 242 8.54 -11.31 29.88
C PRO A 242 7.17 -11.25 29.19
N SER A 243 6.99 -10.39 28.17
CA SER A 243 5.75 -10.31 27.38
C SER A 243 5.54 -11.51 26.45
N ALA A 244 6.63 -12.14 26.00
CA ALA A 244 6.56 -13.36 25.20
C ALA A 244 6.19 -14.59 26.06
N CYS A 245 6.50 -14.54 27.36
CA CYS A 245 6.42 -15.67 28.27
C CYS A 245 5.22 -15.65 29.23
N ASN A 246 4.51 -14.54 29.35
CA ASN A 246 3.33 -14.42 30.21
C ASN A 246 1.99 -14.64 29.47
N ILE A 247 2.03 -15.12 28.22
CA ILE A 247 0.85 -15.39 27.37
C ILE A 247 0.40 -16.86 27.40
N GLY A 248 0.67 -17.59 28.49
CA GLY A 248 0.27 -18.99 28.65
C GLY A 248 1.15 -20.00 27.91
N LYS A 249 2.31 -19.58 27.39
CA LYS A 249 3.33 -20.48 26.82
C LYS A 249 4.40 -20.85 27.86
N GLU A 250 4.90 -22.08 27.79
CA GLU A 250 6.00 -22.51 28.65
C GLU A 250 7.35 -22.00 28.13
N CYS A 251 7.93 -21.02 28.82
CA CYS A 251 9.25 -20.51 28.53
C CYS A 251 10.38 -21.18 29.30
N ARG A 252 11.60 -21.07 28.77
CA ARG A 252 12.84 -21.39 29.46
C ARG A 252 13.08 -20.41 30.62
N LYS A 253 13.80 -20.90 31.65
CA LYS A 253 14.18 -20.11 32.83
C LYS A 253 15.71 -20.11 32.97
N PRO A 254 16.33 -19.00 33.42
CA PRO A 254 15.70 -17.72 33.74
C PRO A 254 15.21 -16.97 32.49
N ILE A 255 14.12 -16.23 32.61
CA ILE A 255 13.61 -15.38 31.53
C ILE A 255 14.55 -14.16 31.45
N PRO A 256 15.15 -13.86 30.28
CA PRO A 256 16.05 -12.71 30.16
C PRO A 256 15.35 -11.39 30.52
N ASN A 257 16.10 -10.46 31.11
CA ASN A 257 15.63 -9.16 31.57
C ASN A 257 16.03 -8.00 30.64
N TYR A 258 16.35 -8.32 29.40
CA TYR A 258 16.70 -7.40 28.33
C TYR A 258 15.99 -7.83 27.04
N PHE A 259 15.87 -6.93 26.07
CA PHE A 259 15.37 -7.27 24.75
C PHE A 259 16.30 -8.28 24.06
N THR A 260 15.73 -9.36 23.56
CA THR A 260 16.44 -10.32 22.72
C THR A 260 16.03 -10.14 21.27
N ILE A 261 16.85 -10.61 20.34
CA ILE A 261 16.50 -10.65 18.92
C ILE A 261 15.40 -11.67 18.73
N HIS A 262 14.30 -11.26 18.09
CA HIS A 262 13.33 -12.18 17.53
C HIS A 262 13.74 -12.56 16.11
N GLY A 263 14.04 -11.55 15.27
CA GLY A 263 14.61 -11.79 13.96
C GLY A 263 15.01 -10.54 13.18
N LEU A 264 15.65 -10.75 12.03
CA LEU A 264 16.05 -9.71 11.08
C LEU A 264 15.42 -10.03 9.73
N TRP A 265 14.38 -9.29 9.35
CA TRP A 265 13.50 -9.70 8.26
C TRP A 265 13.70 -8.81 7.03
N PRO A 266 13.97 -9.39 5.85
CA PRO A 266 13.89 -8.65 4.61
C PRO A 266 12.42 -8.31 4.30
N GLN A 267 12.15 -7.05 3.98
CA GLN A 267 10.81 -6.53 3.70
C GLN A 267 10.79 -5.87 2.32
N PHE A 268 9.74 -6.10 1.54
CA PHE A 268 9.41 -5.25 0.40
C PHE A 268 8.82 -3.92 0.90
N ALA A 269 8.56 -3.01 -0.04
CA ALA A 269 7.89 -1.74 0.20
C ALA A 269 6.57 -1.93 0.97
N ASP A 270 6.17 -0.88 1.69
CA ASP A 270 4.94 -0.84 2.49
C ASP A 270 4.83 -1.94 3.55
N ASP A 271 5.98 -2.44 4.01
CA ASP A 271 6.11 -3.41 5.10
C ASP A 271 5.62 -4.82 4.77
N ILE A 272 5.56 -5.15 3.47
CA ILE A 272 5.19 -6.47 2.98
C ILE A 272 6.34 -7.46 3.24
N PRO A 273 6.11 -8.58 3.96
CA PRO A 273 7.14 -9.57 4.21
C PRO A 273 7.65 -10.23 2.92
N VAL A 274 8.96 -10.42 2.83
CA VAL A 274 9.55 -11.25 1.78
C VAL A 274 9.22 -12.72 2.07
N PRO A 275 8.67 -13.46 1.09
CA PRO A 275 8.35 -14.86 1.30
C PRO A 275 9.63 -15.69 1.50
N PRO A 276 9.54 -16.81 2.25
CA PRO A 276 10.65 -17.76 2.38
C PRO A 276 11.14 -18.26 1.02
N TYR A 277 12.42 -18.64 0.93
CA TYR A 277 13.02 -19.18 -0.30
C TYR A 277 12.26 -20.38 -0.88
N SER A 278 11.66 -21.22 -0.03
CA SER A 278 10.84 -22.35 -0.49
C SER A 278 9.59 -21.94 -1.26
N GLN A 279 9.10 -20.71 -1.07
CA GLN A 279 7.93 -20.15 -1.74
C GLN A 279 8.32 -19.26 -2.92
N ASP A 280 9.47 -18.57 -2.83
CA ASP A 280 10.03 -17.78 -3.93
C ASP A 280 11.53 -18.03 -4.14
N PRO A 281 11.89 -19.10 -4.88
CA PRO A 281 13.29 -19.40 -5.20
C PRO A 281 13.97 -18.34 -6.09
N LYS A 282 13.20 -17.38 -6.63
CA LYS A 282 13.74 -16.31 -7.50
C LYS A 282 14.21 -15.09 -6.68
N CYS A 283 13.99 -15.08 -5.37
CA CYS A 283 14.43 -14.00 -4.48
C CYS A 283 15.95 -13.76 -4.52
N THR A 284 16.73 -14.78 -4.90
CA THR A 284 18.17 -14.70 -5.13
C THR A 284 18.59 -15.57 -6.31
N LYS A 285 19.67 -15.18 -6.98
CA LYS A 285 20.34 -16.00 -8.01
C LYS A 285 21.52 -16.80 -7.43
N ILE A 286 21.87 -16.55 -6.17
CA ILE A 286 22.96 -17.21 -5.46
C ILE A 286 22.43 -18.50 -4.86
N THR A 287 23.21 -19.59 -4.98
CA THR A 287 22.90 -20.87 -4.33
C THR A 287 22.95 -20.68 -2.82
N THR A 288 21.81 -20.82 -2.16
CA THR A 288 21.67 -20.57 -0.72
C THR A 288 22.30 -21.67 0.14
N THR A 289 22.80 -21.34 1.33
CA THR A 289 23.23 -22.34 2.32
C THR A 289 22.03 -23.10 2.89
N ASN A 290 22.07 -24.43 2.83
CA ASN A 290 21.02 -25.28 3.40
C ASN A 290 20.91 -25.06 4.93
N PRO A 291 19.71 -24.84 5.50
CA PRO A 291 19.51 -24.69 6.94
C PRO A 291 20.19 -25.77 7.80
N ASP A 292 20.31 -27.01 7.32
CA ASP A 292 20.95 -28.07 8.09
C ASP A 292 22.47 -27.91 8.25
N ASN A 293 23.09 -27.07 7.42
CA ASN A 293 24.53 -26.87 7.41
C ASN A 293 24.99 -25.61 8.15
N ILE A 294 24.07 -24.72 8.58
CA ILE A 294 24.45 -23.41 9.13
C ILE A 294 25.17 -23.51 10.47
N LEU A 295 24.89 -24.54 11.29
CA LEU A 295 25.41 -24.62 12.66
C LEU A 295 26.95 -24.67 12.72
N VAL A 296 27.59 -25.26 11.70
CA VAL A 296 29.05 -25.30 11.59
C VAL A 296 29.61 -23.88 11.39
N GLU A 297 28.95 -23.05 10.60
CA GLU A 297 29.35 -21.67 10.35
C GLU A 297 29.08 -20.74 11.54
N LEU A 298 28.06 -21.06 12.35
CA LEU A 298 27.69 -20.28 13.54
C LEU A 298 28.51 -20.61 14.77
N GLN A 299 29.25 -21.71 14.79
CA GLN A 299 30.10 -22.13 15.93
C GLN A 299 30.95 -20.97 16.51
N PRO A 300 31.58 -20.09 15.71
CA PRO A 300 32.39 -18.98 16.25
C PRO A 300 31.58 -17.91 17.01
N ILE A 301 30.27 -17.81 16.78
CA ILE A 301 29.38 -16.78 17.38
C ILE A 301 28.26 -17.38 18.24
N GLU A 302 28.27 -18.70 18.45
CA GLU A 302 27.20 -19.43 19.12
C GLU A 302 26.89 -18.90 20.53
N ASN A 303 27.92 -18.55 21.30
CA ASN A 303 27.72 -17.99 22.65
C ASN A 303 26.98 -16.64 22.62
N GLN A 304 27.29 -15.79 21.62
CA GLN A 304 26.58 -14.51 21.46
C GLN A 304 25.14 -14.74 21.02
N LEU A 305 24.89 -15.73 20.17
CA LEU A 305 23.54 -16.12 19.76
C LEU A 305 22.72 -16.68 20.92
N LYS A 306 23.31 -17.54 21.76
CA LYS A 306 22.64 -18.06 22.98
C LYS A 306 22.27 -16.94 23.95
N GLU A 307 23.06 -15.88 24.02
CA GLU A 307 22.76 -14.73 24.87
C GLU A 307 21.73 -13.78 24.24
N LYS A 308 21.93 -13.37 22.98
CA LYS A 308 21.19 -12.27 22.36
C LYS A 308 20.07 -12.71 21.42
N TRP A 309 20.09 -13.93 20.90
CA TRP A 309 19.07 -14.52 20.03
C TRP A 309 18.62 -15.93 20.49
N PRO A 310 18.28 -16.12 21.78
CA PRO A 310 17.82 -17.41 22.30
C PRO A 310 16.43 -17.76 21.78
N ASN A 311 16.12 -19.06 21.74
CA ASN A 311 14.74 -19.51 21.73
C ASN A 311 14.16 -19.34 23.14
N LEU A 312 13.14 -18.50 23.28
CA LEU A 312 12.47 -18.27 24.56
C LEU A 312 11.60 -19.46 25.00
N MET A 313 11.21 -20.33 24.06
CA MET A 313 10.41 -21.53 24.29
C MET A 313 11.29 -22.71 24.69
N LYS A 314 10.71 -23.83 25.16
CA LYS A 314 11.49 -25.01 25.62
C LYS A 314 12.39 -25.64 24.55
N GLU A 315 12.06 -25.49 23.27
CA GLU A 315 12.80 -26.06 22.13
C GLU A 315 14.21 -25.50 21.96
N ASP A 316 15.09 -26.28 21.31
CA ASP A 316 16.51 -25.94 21.15
C ASP A 316 16.74 -24.64 20.36
N ASP A 317 17.77 -23.89 20.75
CA ASP A 317 18.16 -22.63 20.09
C ASP A 317 18.61 -22.93 18.65
N SER A 318 19.29 -24.07 18.45
CA SER A 318 19.76 -24.51 17.13
C SER A 318 18.62 -24.71 16.14
N LEU A 319 17.48 -25.26 16.58
CA LEU A 319 16.29 -25.44 15.75
C LEU A 319 15.66 -24.10 15.39
N PHE A 320 15.63 -23.17 16.35
CA PHE A 320 15.11 -21.83 16.13
C PHE A 320 15.94 -21.06 15.10
N TRP A 321 17.27 -21.08 15.21
CA TRP A 321 18.15 -20.42 14.23
C TRP A 321 18.00 -21.00 12.82
N LYS A 322 17.80 -22.32 12.69
CA LYS A 322 17.50 -22.96 11.40
C LYS A 322 16.20 -22.43 10.79
N VAL A 323 15.17 -22.25 11.60
CA VAL A 323 13.87 -21.71 11.16
C VAL A 323 14.02 -20.24 10.74
N GLU A 324 14.68 -19.41 11.54
CA GLU A 324 14.95 -18.00 11.22
C GLU A 324 15.74 -17.86 9.91
N TRP A 325 16.77 -18.69 9.73
CA TRP A 325 17.52 -18.74 8.48
C TRP A 325 16.66 -19.15 7.28
N LYS A 326 15.90 -20.23 7.42
CA LYS A 326 15.04 -20.77 6.36
C LYS A 326 13.97 -19.78 5.91
N ASN A 327 13.37 -19.07 6.86
CA ASN A 327 12.25 -18.17 6.57
C ASN A 327 12.72 -16.79 6.13
N HIS A 328 13.89 -16.32 6.58
CA HIS A 328 14.30 -14.92 6.40
C HIS A 328 15.71 -14.79 5.80
N GLY A 329 16.69 -15.55 6.30
CA GLY A 329 18.09 -15.41 5.89
C GLY A 329 18.37 -15.80 4.42
N MET A 330 17.75 -16.87 3.91
CA MET A 330 18.00 -17.38 2.55
C MET A 330 17.60 -16.41 1.42
N CYS A 331 16.67 -15.47 1.68
CA CYS A 331 16.24 -14.42 0.74
C CYS A 331 16.73 -13.02 1.16
N SER A 332 17.78 -12.96 1.98
CA SER A 332 18.44 -11.72 2.40
C SER A 332 19.60 -11.36 1.45
N ASP A 333 20.40 -10.35 1.81
CA ASP A 333 21.65 -10.00 1.12
C ASP A 333 22.80 -10.98 1.38
N TYR A 334 22.57 -11.96 2.26
CA TYR A 334 23.52 -12.97 2.70
C TYR A 334 23.12 -14.39 2.29
N PRO A 335 22.57 -14.65 1.10
CA PRO A 335 21.92 -15.94 0.79
C PRO A 335 22.84 -17.17 1.00
N ASP A 336 24.16 -16.99 0.89
CA ASP A 336 25.22 -17.98 1.08
C ASP A 336 26.15 -17.72 2.28
N GLN A 337 25.83 -16.75 3.14
CA GLN A 337 26.69 -16.26 4.24
C GLN A 337 25.93 -16.19 5.58
N PRO A 338 25.48 -17.33 6.14
CA PRO A 338 24.68 -17.34 7.36
C PRO A 338 25.38 -16.65 8.53
N LYS A 339 26.67 -16.86 8.74
CA LYS A 339 27.41 -16.20 9.84
C LYS A 339 27.31 -14.67 9.80
N ASP A 340 27.35 -14.07 8.61
CA ASP A 340 27.30 -12.61 8.46
C ASP A 340 25.88 -12.07 8.67
N TYR A 341 24.86 -12.80 8.24
CA TYR A 341 23.46 -12.51 8.56
C TYR A 341 23.23 -12.46 10.08
N PHE A 342 23.70 -13.48 10.81
CA PHE A 342 23.56 -13.56 12.26
C PHE A 342 24.38 -12.48 12.99
N ASN A 343 25.60 -12.19 12.53
CA ASN A 343 26.41 -11.10 13.08
C ASN A 343 25.79 -9.72 12.90
N ALA A 344 25.14 -9.46 11.76
CA ALA A 344 24.45 -8.20 11.51
C ALA A 344 23.35 -7.96 12.56
N ALA A 345 22.56 -8.99 12.87
CA ALA A 345 21.53 -8.90 13.90
C ALA A 345 22.13 -8.67 15.31
N LEU A 346 23.19 -9.40 15.67
CA LEU A 346 23.89 -9.25 16.95
C LEU A 346 24.46 -7.85 17.15
N SER A 347 25.08 -7.27 16.12
CA SER A 347 25.65 -5.92 16.18
C SER A 347 24.59 -4.85 16.44
N LEU A 348 23.38 -5.01 15.90
CA LEU A 348 22.31 -4.03 16.05
C LEU A 348 21.62 -4.13 17.42
N ALA A 349 21.53 -5.34 17.98
CA ALA A 349 20.89 -5.57 19.27
C ALA A 349 21.73 -5.14 20.49
N GLY A 350 23.05 -4.93 20.32
CA GLY A 350 23.97 -4.56 21.40
C GLY A 350 24.09 -3.06 21.69
N ASP A 351 23.32 -2.20 21.03
CA ASP A 351 23.39 -0.74 21.20
C ASP A 351 22.51 -0.27 22.38
N GLU A 352 23.12 0.38 23.38
CA GLU A 352 22.52 0.75 24.69
C GLU A 352 21.46 1.87 24.64
N LYS A 353 21.09 2.33 23.44
CA LYS A 353 20.27 3.52 23.20
C LYS A 353 18.76 3.39 23.50
N TYR A 354 18.29 2.24 24.00
CA TYR A 354 16.87 1.89 24.02
C TYR A 354 16.34 1.51 25.42
N ASP A 355 15.55 2.39 26.06
CA ASP A 355 14.85 2.17 27.35
C ASP A 355 13.42 2.80 27.32
N PRO A 356 12.32 2.12 27.74
CA PRO A 356 10.94 2.53 27.35
C PRO A 356 10.06 3.22 28.43
N LEU A 357 8.97 3.91 27.99
CA LEU A 357 7.63 4.11 28.62
C LEU A 357 6.63 4.86 27.68
N GLU A 358 5.34 4.42 27.64
CA GLU A 358 4.10 4.81 26.86
C GLU A 358 4.14 4.76 25.31
N VAL A 359 3.21 4.17 24.54
CA VAL A 359 3.34 3.95 23.04
C VAL A 359 3.70 5.21 22.25
N LYS A 360 2.90 6.27 22.34
CA LYS A 360 3.21 7.56 21.72
C LYS A 360 4.53 8.12 22.22
N ASN A 361 4.77 8.02 23.52
CA ASN A 361 6.03 8.46 24.12
C ASN A 361 7.22 7.57 23.71
N ILE A 362 7.01 6.30 23.41
CA ILE A 362 8.01 5.33 22.94
C ILE A 362 8.32 5.69 21.49
N LEU A 363 7.31 5.86 20.64
CA LEU A 363 7.48 6.32 19.25
C LEU A 363 8.28 7.63 19.21
N GLU A 364 7.88 8.63 19.99
CA GLU A 364 8.53 9.94 20.04
C GLU A 364 9.92 9.90 20.70
N LYS A 365 10.10 9.19 21.82
CA LYS A 365 11.42 9.03 22.47
C LYS A 365 12.37 8.28 21.57
N VAL A 366 11.94 7.18 20.95
CA VAL A 366 12.75 6.42 20.00
C VAL A 366 13.07 7.29 18.79
N LYS A 367 12.10 8.03 18.25
CA LYS A 367 12.37 8.97 17.15
C LYS A 367 13.40 10.03 17.53
N ARG A 368 13.30 10.63 18.73
CA ARG A 368 14.24 11.65 19.22
C ARG A 368 15.63 11.09 19.48
N SER A 369 15.73 9.93 20.12
CA SER A 369 17.01 9.30 20.43
C SER A 369 17.65 8.78 19.16
N VAL A 370 16.92 7.95 18.40
CA VAL A 370 17.44 7.09 17.33
C VAL A 370 17.38 7.76 15.96
N GLY A 371 16.52 8.75 15.77
CA GLY A 371 16.41 9.52 14.54
C GLY A 371 15.39 8.97 13.53
N ALA A 372 14.74 7.84 13.83
CA ALA A 372 13.66 7.27 13.00
C ALA A 372 12.52 6.68 13.83
N TYR A 373 11.32 6.65 13.25
CA TYR A 373 10.16 6.00 13.88
C TYR A 373 10.31 4.48 13.78
N PRO A 374 10.21 3.76 14.91
CA PRO A 374 10.14 2.30 14.90
C PRO A 374 8.73 1.82 14.54
N GLN A 375 8.55 0.50 14.45
CA GLN A 375 7.26 -0.16 14.56
C GLN A 375 7.12 -0.75 15.96
N ILE A 376 6.04 -0.43 16.67
CA ILE A 376 5.70 -1.00 17.98
C ILE A 376 4.71 -2.15 17.78
N ALA A 377 5.06 -3.33 18.30
CA ALA A 377 4.17 -4.48 18.31
C ALA A 377 3.67 -4.73 19.73
N CYS A 378 2.37 -4.99 19.85
CA CYS A 378 1.74 -5.33 21.13
C CYS A 378 1.08 -6.70 21.06
N ASN A 379 0.97 -7.34 22.21
CA ASN A 379 0.14 -8.51 22.40
C ASN A 379 -0.75 -8.33 23.64
N THR A 380 -1.74 -9.20 23.79
CA THR A 380 -2.72 -9.14 24.87
C THR A 380 -2.47 -10.26 25.88
N ILE A 381 -2.49 -9.91 27.17
CA ILE A 381 -2.37 -10.88 28.26
C ILE A 381 -3.65 -11.74 28.32
N PRO A 382 -3.57 -13.07 28.18
CA PRO A 382 -4.74 -13.94 28.25
C PRO A 382 -5.46 -13.81 29.60
N GLY A 383 -6.78 -13.65 29.56
CA GLY A 383 -7.64 -13.53 30.75
C GLY A 383 -7.72 -12.13 31.37
N ASP A 384 -6.66 -11.32 31.27
CA ASP A 384 -6.65 -9.90 31.70
C ASP A 384 -7.17 -8.98 30.58
N GLY A 385 -6.88 -9.30 29.31
CA GLY A 385 -7.29 -8.47 28.17
C GLY A 385 -6.47 -7.19 28.02
N THR A 386 -5.54 -6.92 28.94
CA THR A 386 -4.65 -5.77 28.87
C THR A 386 -3.57 -5.95 27.79
N HIS A 387 -3.35 -4.92 26.97
CA HIS A 387 -2.25 -4.85 26.01
C HIS A 387 -0.90 -4.62 26.71
N GLN A 388 0.16 -5.19 26.17
CA GLN A 388 1.53 -4.99 26.64
C GLN A 388 2.52 -4.86 25.47
N LEU A 389 3.65 -4.20 25.73
CA LEU A 389 4.75 -4.10 24.76
C LEU A 389 5.27 -5.49 24.46
N TRP A 390 5.18 -5.92 23.22
CA TRP A 390 5.65 -7.24 22.80
C TRP A 390 6.99 -7.12 22.07
N GLU A 391 7.06 -6.26 21.06
CA GLU A 391 8.27 -6.04 20.27
C GLU A 391 8.47 -4.58 19.91
N VAL A 392 9.74 -4.18 19.74
CA VAL A 392 10.13 -2.93 19.11
C VAL A 392 10.93 -3.27 17.87
N ARG A 393 10.51 -2.74 16.73
CA ARG A 393 11.15 -3.07 15.45
C ARG A 393 11.73 -1.84 14.77
N PHE A 394 12.96 -1.99 14.26
CA PHE A 394 13.71 -0.92 13.59
C PHE A 394 13.90 -1.25 12.11
N CYS A 395 13.81 -0.23 11.26
CA CYS A 395 13.89 -0.41 9.81
C CYS A 395 15.16 0.23 9.23
N PHE A 396 15.83 -0.46 8.31
CA PHE A 396 17.10 -0.06 7.72
C PHE A 396 17.09 -0.21 6.20
N ASN A 397 17.63 0.76 5.46
CA ASN A 397 17.78 0.65 4.00
C ASN A 397 18.62 -0.59 3.61
N THR A 398 18.43 -1.15 2.41
CA THR A 398 19.12 -2.35 1.88
C THR A 398 20.58 -2.13 1.46
N GLU A 399 21.32 -1.38 2.26
CA GLU A 399 22.76 -1.26 2.07
C GLU A 399 23.46 -2.36 2.87
N LYS A 400 24.30 -3.17 2.20
CA LYS A 400 25.05 -4.23 2.88
C LYS A 400 25.81 -3.66 4.10
N PRO A 401 25.70 -4.28 5.29
CA PRO A 401 26.53 -3.95 6.44
C PRO A 401 28.01 -3.79 6.07
N PRO A 402 28.73 -2.83 6.67
CA PRO A 402 28.40 -2.14 7.93
C PRO A 402 27.54 -0.87 7.79
N LYS A 403 27.03 -0.53 6.60
CA LYS A 403 26.29 0.72 6.35
C LYS A 403 24.79 0.52 6.23
N LEU A 404 24.13 -0.02 7.26
CA LEU A 404 22.68 -0.02 7.32
C LEU A 404 22.17 1.34 7.81
N HIS A 405 21.73 2.20 6.89
CA HIS A 405 21.14 3.49 7.26
C HIS A 405 19.73 3.31 7.80
N LEU A 406 19.51 3.78 9.03
CA LEU A 406 18.22 3.79 9.68
C LEU A 406 17.19 4.61 8.87
N ARG A 407 15.97 4.09 8.77
CA ARG A 407 14.82 4.74 8.14
C ARG A 407 13.59 4.62 9.04
N ASN A 408 12.58 5.46 8.81
CA ASN A 408 11.28 5.26 9.44
C ASN A 408 10.68 3.93 8.93
N CYS A 409 10.13 3.13 9.84
CA CYS A 409 9.31 2.00 9.46
C CYS A 409 8.03 2.48 8.74
N PRO A 410 7.54 1.77 7.70
CA PRO A 410 6.35 2.20 6.96
C PRO A 410 5.08 2.22 7.83
N ASN A 411 4.94 1.23 8.71
CA ASN A 411 3.85 1.12 9.67
C ASN A 411 4.38 1.34 11.08
N LYS A 412 3.73 2.22 11.85
CA LYS A 412 4.13 2.52 13.23
C LYS A 412 3.68 1.49 14.26
N LEU A 413 2.58 0.78 13.99
CA LEU A 413 1.94 -0.14 14.93
C LEU A 413 1.65 -1.50 14.26
N THR A 414 1.61 -2.56 15.06
CA THR A 414 1.26 -3.93 14.63
C THR A 414 0.87 -4.80 15.83
N GLY A 415 0.38 -6.01 15.58
CA GLY A 415 -0.19 -6.89 16.60
C GLY A 415 -1.51 -6.34 17.12
N ASP A 416 -1.68 -6.34 18.45
CA ASP A 416 -2.92 -5.93 19.09
C ASP A 416 -3.04 -4.41 19.30
N CYS A 417 -1.96 -3.65 19.08
CA CYS A 417 -2.02 -2.18 19.09
C CYS A 417 -2.52 -1.67 17.74
N THR A 418 -3.60 -0.88 17.78
CA THR A 418 -4.26 -0.30 16.60
C THR A 418 -4.23 1.23 16.60
N SER A 419 -3.94 1.86 17.73
CA SER A 419 -3.84 3.31 17.90
C SER A 419 -2.57 3.74 18.65
N GLU A 420 -2.03 4.93 18.32
CA GLU A 420 -0.89 5.51 19.06
C GLU A 420 -1.28 5.90 20.50
N ASP A 421 -2.58 6.02 20.77
CA ASP A 421 -3.15 6.32 22.09
C ASP A 421 -3.45 5.05 22.91
N ASP A 422 -3.15 3.85 22.39
CA ASP A 422 -3.33 2.60 23.13
C ASP A 422 -2.42 2.55 24.38
N ILE A 423 -3.03 2.27 25.53
CA ILE A 423 -2.31 2.13 26.80
C ILE A 423 -1.77 0.71 26.89
N ILE A 424 -0.44 0.58 26.98
CA ILE A 424 0.23 -0.72 27.11
C ILE A 424 1.00 -0.84 28.41
N ARG A 425 1.05 -2.05 28.95
CA ARG A 425 1.94 -2.41 30.06
C ARG A 425 3.33 -2.80 29.53
N PHE A 426 4.35 -2.58 30.36
CA PHE A 426 5.67 -3.16 30.17
C PHE A 426 5.94 -4.11 31.35
N PRO A 427 5.70 -5.42 31.19
CA PRO A 427 5.72 -6.35 32.31
C PRO A 427 7.14 -6.50 32.87
N PRO A 428 7.32 -6.46 34.20
CA PRO A 428 8.60 -6.73 34.81
C PRO A 428 8.98 -8.21 34.67
N VAL A 429 10.26 -8.52 34.85
CA VAL A 429 10.77 -9.89 34.84
C VAL A 429 10.10 -10.71 35.94
N PRO A 430 9.57 -11.91 35.65
CA PRO A 430 8.99 -12.76 36.68
C PRO A 430 10.04 -13.08 37.75
N PRO A 431 9.73 -12.93 39.05
CA PRO A 431 10.68 -13.21 40.11
C PRO A 431 11.15 -14.67 40.02
N ILE A 432 12.47 -14.88 40.13
CA ILE A 432 13.05 -16.22 40.21
C ILE A 432 12.42 -16.88 41.44
N ARG A 433 11.54 -17.88 41.26
CA ARG A 433 11.10 -18.72 42.38
C ARG A 433 12.34 -19.37 42.95
N ALA A 434 12.78 -18.93 44.13
CA ALA A 434 13.77 -19.62 44.92
C ALA A 434 13.29 -21.07 45.07
N ARG A 435 14.14 -22.04 44.69
CA ARG A 435 13.86 -23.44 45.01
C ARG A 435 13.92 -23.52 46.54
N ASN A 436 12.76 -23.71 47.17
CA ASN A 436 12.73 -24.18 48.54
C ASN A 436 13.35 -25.58 48.52
N PHE A 437 14.62 -25.68 48.91
CA PHE A 437 15.18 -26.94 49.36
C PHE A 437 14.54 -27.24 50.71
N THR A 438 13.46 -28.02 50.69
CA THR A 438 13.03 -28.74 51.88
C THR A 438 14.01 -29.87 52.09
N ASN A 439 14.77 -29.79 53.19
CA ASN A 439 15.63 -30.85 53.72
C ASN A 439 14.87 -32.15 54.00
#